data_AF-A0A4R8LMW3-F1
#
_entry.id   AF-A0A4R8LMW3-F1
#
_cell.length_a   1.000
_cell.length_b   1.000
_cell.length_c   1.000
_cell.angle_alpha   90.00
_cell.angle_beta   90.00
_cell.angle_gamma   90.00
#
_symmetry.space_group_name_H-M   'P 1'
#
loop_
_entity.id
_entity.type
_entity.pdbx_description
1 polymer ?
#
loop_
_entity_poly.entity_id
_entity_poly.type
_entity_poly.pdbx_seq_one_letter_code
_entity_poly.pdbx_strand_id
1 'polypeptide(L)'
;MRWMSWLHKWPRVTKWAAVGWMCGVPMLIGGCYDRQELEQQAFVSVLGIDAAPGNLIDCTFRIAQPINPSGGGSKGGMEPLAGKEPVTVRARSISEAMVIAGGSIERTVTFSHLSLIVFGSDLAKKGIQPYIEPLTRYREFRRTVPVSVAVGQAKDVIDAFQPMLDTAITRIADGVALVSQRTGVAPVCRIQDLIDGMENPHEDAIAPLYSLNQYVKGSQLPEKPVLSYEAGTVERLGGNPVDWMGAAVFRGDKLVDTLTGEDCIYLRLLQGGVHHATLNLSDPEEPSRDIGLELHKERPAEYRVSLTNPVKISAAVPMDVDVINISSSRNYVDPKARAHLEQELDKQVSTRMQSLLKRLLVVDQTDVVPVSKAVRGQFETYQQFAAFPWEEHLQNARINVRADIHVRRFGVQTEPVQQRA
;
A
#
# COMPACT_ATOMS: atom_id res chain seq x y z
N MET A 1 3.49 16.96 64.26
CA MET A 1 4.32 16.16 65.20
C MET A 1 3.60 15.77 66.51
N ARG A 2 2.25 15.60 66.52
CA ARG A 2 1.47 15.25 67.73
C ARG A 2 0.66 13.94 67.63
N TRP A 3 0.82 13.19 66.54
CA TRP A 3 0.06 11.96 66.27
C TRP A 3 0.83 10.66 66.65
N MET A 4 2.12 10.74 66.95
CA MET A 4 2.95 9.54 67.21
C MET A 4 2.96 9.06 68.68
N SER A 5 2.47 9.84 69.65
CA SER A 5 2.51 9.46 71.08
C SER A 5 1.44 8.45 71.50
N TRP A 6 0.40 8.24 70.67
CA TRP A 6 -0.71 7.32 70.99
C TRP A 6 -0.39 5.86 70.67
N LEU A 7 0.58 5.60 69.78
CA LEU A 7 0.89 4.26 69.31
C LEU A 7 1.63 3.41 70.35
N HIS A 8 2.27 4.00 71.37
CA HIS A 8 3.06 3.23 72.34
C HIS A 8 2.24 2.38 73.33
N LYS A 9 0.96 2.72 73.57
CA LYS A 9 0.09 1.99 74.51
C LYS A 9 -0.57 0.72 73.95
N TRP A 10 -0.39 0.43 72.66
CA TRP A 10 -1.02 -0.73 72.02
C TRP A 10 -0.15 -2.00 72.19
N PRO A 11 -0.74 -3.15 72.57
CA PRO A 11 -0.01 -4.42 72.68
C PRO A 11 0.67 -4.78 71.35
N ARG A 12 1.84 -5.45 71.40
CA ARG A 12 2.67 -5.73 70.19
C ARG A 12 1.86 -6.33 69.03
N VAL A 13 0.90 -7.21 69.32
CA VAL A 13 0.04 -7.88 68.33
C VAL A 13 -0.85 -6.89 67.57
N THR A 14 -1.40 -5.87 68.22
CA THR A 14 -2.26 -4.88 67.57
C THR A 14 -1.48 -3.86 66.73
N LYS A 15 -0.18 -3.67 67.00
CA LYS A 15 0.73 -2.87 66.14
C LYS A 15 1.02 -3.57 64.81
N TRP A 16 1.30 -4.88 64.82
CA TRP A 16 1.50 -5.66 63.60
C TRP A 16 0.20 -5.79 62.78
N ALA A 17 -0.94 -5.92 63.44
CA ALA A 17 -2.25 -5.90 62.79
C ALA A 17 -2.55 -4.55 62.13
N ALA A 18 -2.26 -3.43 62.80
CA ALA A 18 -2.46 -2.09 62.25
C ALA A 18 -1.51 -1.78 61.07
N VAL A 19 -0.25 -2.22 61.12
CA VAL A 19 0.70 -2.10 60.00
C VAL A 19 0.27 -3.00 58.83
N GLY A 20 -0.18 -4.23 59.11
CA GLY A 20 -0.74 -5.12 58.10
C GLY A 20 -1.99 -4.55 57.42
N TRP A 21 -2.87 -3.88 58.17
CA TRP A 21 -4.05 -3.19 57.63
C TRP A 21 -3.65 -1.97 56.79
N MET A 22 -2.69 -1.16 57.26
CA MET A 22 -2.23 0.04 56.56
C MET A 22 -1.47 -0.27 55.26
N CYS A 23 -0.78 -1.41 55.18
CA CYS A 23 -0.13 -1.89 53.95
C CYS A 23 -1.04 -2.77 53.07
N GLY A 24 -2.03 -3.46 53.64
CA GLY A 24 -2.95 -4.34 52.91
C GLY A 24 -4.10 -3.61 52.21
N VAL A 25 -4.59 -2.50 52.78
CA VAL A 25 -5.68 -1.70 52.19
C VAL A 25 -5.29 -1.08 50.84
N PRO A 26 -4.09 -0.49 50.62
CA PRO A 26 -3.69 0.00 49.31
C PRO A 26 -3.62 -1.08 48.22
N MET A 27 -3.37 -2.34 48.58
CA MET A 27 -3.34 -3.47 47.63
C MET A 27 -4.73 -3.91 47.17
N LEU A 28 -5.79 -3.56 47.92
CA LEU A 28 -7.18 -3.92 47.58
C LEU A 28 -7.91 -2.84 46.77
N ILE A 29 -7.34 -1.65 46.63
CA ILE A 29 -7.87 -0.54 45.81
C ILE A 29 -7.14 -0.37 44.47
N GLY A 30 -6.13 -1.22 44.20
CA GLY A 30 -5.36 -1.19 42.97
C GLY A 30 -6.02 -2.02 41.86
N GLY A 31 -6.84 -1.40 41.02
CA GLY A 31 -6.99 -1.86 39.64
C GLY A 31 -8.42 -2.16 39.18
N CYS A 32 -9.12 -1.13 38.73
CA CYS A 32 -10.08 -1.21 37.62
C CYS A 32 -10.36 0.17 36.97
N TYR A 33 -9.54 1.19 37.25
CA TYR A 33 -9.79 2.55 36.75
C TYR A 33 -9.54 2.70 35.24
N ASP A 34 -8.68 1.84 34.67
CA ASP A 34 -8.29 1.88 33.25
C ASP A 34 -9.07 0.86 32.38
N ARG A 35 -10.16 0.30 32.90
CA ARG A 35 -10.99 -0.65 32.15
C ARG A 35 -11.97 0.13 31.28
N GLN A 36 -11.79 0.04 29.96
CA GLN A 36 -12.78 0.49 28.98
C GLN A 36 -13.55 -0.71 28.44
N GLU A 37 -14.88 -0.59 28.38
CA GLU A 37 -15.76 -1.62 27.82
C GLU A 37 -15.94 -1.40 26.31
N LEU A 38 -16.29 -2.46 25.57
CA LEU A 38 -16.38 -2.42 24.09
C LEU A 38 -17.43 -1.41 23.60
N GLU A 39 -18.50 -1.25 24.37
CA GLU A 39 -19.60 -0.32 24.16
C GLU A 39 -19.24 1.14 24.44
N GLN A 40 -18.13 1.40 25.13
CA GLN A 40 -17.60 2.74 25.41
C GLN A 40 -16.64 3.22 24.31
N GLN A 41 -16.30 2.35 23.35
CA GLN A 41 -15.31 2.61 22.32
C GLN A 41 -15.93 2.73 20.91
N ALA A 42 -15.44 3.71 20.15
CA ALA A 42 -15.67 3.85 18.72
C ALA A 42 -14.42 3.42 17.96
N PHE A 43 -14.52 2.25 17.33
CA PHE A 43 -13.41 1.65 16.60
C PHE A 43 -13.27 2.27 15.22
N VAL A 44 -12.21 3.06 15.00
CA VAL A 44 -11.87 3.57 13.68
C VAL A 44 -11.26 2.45 12.85
N SER A 45 -11.84 2.22 11.68
CA SER A 45 -11.42 1.20 10.71
C SER A 45 -10.59 1.76 9.56
N VAL A 46 -10.88 2.99 9.13
CA VAL A 46 -10.15 3.73 8.10
C VAL A 46 -9.94 5.17 8.57
N LEU A 47 -8.74 5.69 8.35
CA LEU A 47 -8.36 7.08 8.58
C LEU A 47 -7.97 7.72 7.25
N GLY A 48 -8.68 8.75 6.82
CA GLY A 48 -8.31 9.64 5.72
C GLY A 48 -7.64 10.89 6.24
N ILE A 49 -6.60 11.38 5.55
CA ILE A 49 -5.91 12.62 5.90
C ILE A 49 -5.74 13.47 4.64
N ASP A 50 -6.40 14.62 4.63
CA ASP A 50 -6.41 15.57 3.52
C ASP A 50 -5.85 16.93 3.95
N ALA A 51 -5.24 17.64 2.99
CA ALA A 51 -4.79 19.01 3.22
C ALA A 51 -5.99 19.96 3.28
N ALA A 52 -6.05 20.80 4.32
CA ALA A 52 -7.08 21.82 4.47
C ALA A 52 -6.49 23.26 4.44
N PRO A 53 -7.31 24.28 4.18
CA PRO A 53 -6.87 25.68 4.19
C PRO A 53 -6.25 26.09 5.53
N GLY A 54 -5.26 26.99 5.50
CA GLY A 54 -4.67 27.55 6.72
C GLY A 54 -3.67 26.63 7.42
N ASN A 55 -2.98 25.74 6.69
CA ASN A 55 -2.05 24.76 7.24
C ASN A 55 -2.72 23.80 8.24
N LEU A 56 -3.98 23.46 7.96
CA LEU A 56 -4.78 22.50 8.71
C LEU A 56 -4.89 21.20 7.92
N ILE A 57 -5.43 20.17 8.56
CA ILE A 57 -5.80 18.91 7.93
C ILE A 57 -7.27 18.62 8.16
N ASP A 58 -7.88 17.95 7.18
CA ASP A 58 -9.17 17.30 7.34
C ASP A 58 -8.91 15.81 7.60
N CYS A 59 -9.29 15.32 8.78
CA CYS A 59 -9.19 13.92 9.17
C CYS A 59 -10.55 13.26 9.02
N THR A 60 -10.65 12.25 8.17
CA THR A 60 -11.88 11.50 7.91
C THR A 60 -11.82 10.15 8.61
N PHE A 61 -12.72 9.91 9.56
CA PHE A 61 -12.81 8.68 10.34
C PHE A 61 -13.96 7.81 9.86
N ARG A 62 -13.66 6.60 9.38
CA ARG A 62 -14.69 5.58 9.16
C ARG A 62 -14.79 4.67 10.37
N ILE A 63 -15.89 4.80 11.11
CA ILE A 63 -16.14 4.04 12.35
C ILE A 63 -16.78 2.69 11.97
N ALA A 64 -16.24 1.60 12.52
CA ALA A 64 -16.82 0.28 12.35
C ALA A 64 -18.16 0.17 13.12
N GLN A 65 -19.18 -0.37 12.48
CA GLN A 65 -20.42 -0.72 13.15
C GLN A 65 -20.26 -2.08 13.86
N PRO A 66 -20.49 -2.18 15.18
CA PRO A 66 -20.52 -3.47 15.86
C PRO A 66 -21.68 -4.31 15.29
N ILE A 67 -21.36 -5.46 14.70
CA ILE A 67 -22.39 -6.40 14.24
C ILE A 67 -22.79 -7.25 15.44
N ASN A 68 -24.04 -7.14 15.90
CA ASN A 68 -24.59 -8.09 16.88
C ASN A 68 -24.84 -9.43 16.16
N PRO A 69 -24.12 -10.52 16.49
CA PRO A 69 -24.26 -11.80 15.79
C PRO A 69 -25.61 -12.50 16.07
N SER A 70 -26.33 -12.06 17.10
CA SER A 70 -27.64 -12.55 17.51
C SER A 70 -28.71 -11.50 17.21
N GLY A 71 -29.49 -11.65 16.14
CA GLY A 71 -30.56 -10.68 15.89
C GLY A 71 -31.39 -10.90 14.63
N GLY A 72 -32.26 -11.90 14.66
CA GLY A 72 -33.56 -11.74 14.01
C GLY A 72 -34.38 -10.71 14.78
N GLY A 73 -34.91 -9.69 14.10
CA GLY A 73 -36.03 -8.90 14.61
C GLY A 73 -35.82 -7.38 14.74
N SER A 74 -36.75 -6.67 14.10
CA SER A 74 -37.21 -5.28 14.34
C SER A 74 -36.50 -4.13 13.59
N LYS A 75 -37.05 -3.82 12.41
CA LYS A 75 -36.84 -2.56 11.65
C LYS A 75 -37.64 -1.39 12.25
N GLY A 76 -37.45 -1.10 13.54
CA GLY A 76 -38.23 -0.07 14.26
C GLY A 76 -37.41 0.94 15.08
N GLY A 77 -36.09 0.81 15.12
CA GLY A 77 -35.20 1.73 15.85
C GLY A 77 -34.49 2.72 14.92
N MET A 78 -34.10 3.88 15.47
CA MET A 78 -33.21 4.82 14.79
C MET A 78 -31.89 4.10 14.51
N GLU A 79 -31.58 3.91 13.24
CA GLU A 79 -30.39 3.16 12.83
C GLU A 79 -29.14 4.03 13.05
N PRO A 80 -28.11 3.53 13.77
CA PRO A 80 -26.90 4.32 14.04
C PRO A 80 -26.25 4.88 12.77
N LEU A 81 -25.70 6.09 12.85
CA LEU A 81 -24.90 6.69 11.77
C LEU A 81 -23.53 5.99 11.60
N ALA A 82 -23.04 5.35 12.67
CA ALA A 82 -21.79 4.60 12.65
C ALA A 82 -21.79 3.55 11.54
N GLY A 83 -20.74 3.55 10.71
CA GLY A 83 -20.58 2.62 9.58
C GLY A 83 -21.25 3.06 8.27
N LYS A 84 -22.16 4.05 8.29
CA LYS A 84 -22.83 4.57 7.09
C LYS A 84 -21.99 5.64 6.40
N GLU A 85 -21.74 6.73 7.11
CA GLU A 85 -20.98 7.89 6.62
C GLU A 85 -19.76 8.11 7.52
N PRO A 86 -18.60 8.46 6.96
CA PRO A 86 -17.45 8.80 7.77
C PRO A 86 -17.59 10.20 8.36
N VAL A 87 -16.94 10.40 9.50
CA VAL A 87 -16.92 11.68 10.21
C VAL A 87 -15.66 12.43 9.81
N THR A 88 -15.79 13.61 9.22
CA THR A 88 -14.63 14.45 8.86
C THR A 88 -14.48 15.61 9.83
N VAL A 89 -13.27 15.78 10.36
CA VAL A 89 -12.93 16.79 11.34
C VAL A 89 -11.73 17.60 10.85
N ARG A 90 -11.87 18.93 10.88
CA ARG A 90 -10.76 19.85 10.61
C ARG A 90 -9.95 20.11 11.88
N ALA A 91 -8.64 19.92 11.80
CA ALA A 91 -7.74 20.09 12.95
C ALA A 91 -6.32 20.48 12.52
N ARG A 92 -5.46 20.84 13.49
CA ARG A 92 -4.02 21.09 13.26
C ARG A 92 -3.19 19.79 13.28
N SER A 93 -3.72 18.73 13.89
CA SER A 93 -3.04 17.44 14.00
C SER A 93 -4.06 16.30 14.15
N ILE A 94 -3.60 15.06 13.91
CA ILE A 94 -4.42 13.85 14.11
C ILE A 94 -4.90 13.77 15.56
N SER A 95 -4.04 14.10 16.54
CA SER A 95 -4.39 14.06 17.95
C SER A 95 -5.47 15.09 18.32
N GLU A 96 -5.45 16.29 17.73
CA GLU A 96 -6.52 17.26 17.90
C GLU A 96 -7.82 16.80 17.22
N ALA A 97 -7.72 16.21 16.03
CA ALA A 97 -8.86 15.65 15.32
C ALA A 97 -9.57 14.57 16.16
N MET A 98 -8.82 13.73 16.87
CA MET A 98 -9.37 12.74 17.80
C MET A 98 -10.19 13.38 18.93
N VAL A 99 -9.69 14.46 19.53
CA VAL A 99 -10.38 15.16 20.63
C VAL A 99 -11.67 15.79 20.12
N ILE A 100 -11.63 16.44 18.96
CA ILE A 100 -12.82 17.06 18.35
C ILE A 100 -13.83 15.98 17.94
N ALA A 101 -13.38 14.87 17.35
CA ALA A 101 -14.23 13.73 16.99
C ALA A 101 -14.91 13.11 18.22
N GLY A 102 -14.21 13.03 19.36
CA GLY A 102 -14.80 12.58 20.63
C GLY A 102 -15.91 13.49 21.16
N GLY A 103 -16.02 14.73 20.68
CA GLY A 103 -17.14 15.63 20.99
C GLY A 103 -18.38 15.38 20.14
N SER A 104 -18.26 14.69 19.00
CA SER A 104 -19.38 14.37 18.10
C SER A 104 -19.76 12.88 18.10
N ILE A 105 -18.84 12.01 18.52
CA ILE A 105 -19.06 10.56 18.65
C ILE A 105 -19.34 10.27 20.13
N GLU A 106 -20.40 9.53 20.43
CA GLU A 106 -20.83 9.26 21.82
C GLU A 106 -19.92 8.27 22.57
N ARG A 107 -18.71 8.01 22.06
CA ARG A 107 -17.76 7.00 22.52
C ARG A 107 -16.32 7.48 22.36
N THR A 108 -15.41 6.93 23.15
CA THR A 108 -13.97 7.20 23.01
C THR A 108 -13.45 6.61 21.70
N VAL A 109 -12.87 7.46 20.86
CA VAL A 109 -12.26 7.06 19.58
C VAL A 109 -11.00 6.25 19.85
N THR A 110 -10.87 5.08 19.21
CA THR A 110 -9.68 4.22 19.29
C THR A 110 -9.29 3.70 17.92
N PHE A 111 -7.98 3.54 17.70
CA PHE A 111 -7.38 3.02 16.45
C PHE A 111 -6.93 1.56 16.56
N SER A 112 -7.31 0.86 17.63
CA SER A 112 -7.00 -0.56 17.85
C SER A 112 -7.46 -1.51 16.74
N HIS A 113 -8.43 -1.09 15.92
CA HIS A 113 -8.91 -1.81 14.73
C HIS A 113 -8.67 -1.08 13.40
N LEU A 114 -7.79 -0.08 13.41
CA LEU A 114 -7.40 0.60 12.19
C LEU A 114 -6.78 -0.40 11.21
N SER A 115 -7.32 -0.42 10.00
CA SER A 115 -6.94 -1.36 8.93
C SER A 115 -6.44 -0.67 7.66
N LEU A 116 -6.59 0.65 7.54
CA LEU A 116 -6.11 1.42 6.40
C LEU A 116 -5.97 2.90 6.76
N ILE A 117 -4.89 3.51 6.28
CA ILE A 117 -4.72 4.96 6.26
C ILE A 117 -4.65 5.42 4.80
N VAL A 118 -5.38 6.48 4.47
CA VAL A 118 -5.43 7.04 3.11
C VAL A 118 -4.98 8.51 3.17
N PHE A 119 -3.94 8.85 2.43
CA PHE A 119 -3.49 10.25 2.27
C PHE A 119 -4.04 10.85 0.99
N GLY A 120 -4.60 12.05 1.03
CA GLY A 120 -4.93 12.79 -0.19
C GLY A 120 -3.68 13.17 -0.98
N SER A 121 -3.74 13.13 -2.32
CA SER A 121 -2.58 13.41 -3.17
C SER A 121 -1.98 14.80 -2.94
N ASP A 122 -2.82 15.79 -2.64
CA ASP A 122 -2.36 17.17 -2.42
C ASP A 122 -1.62 17.33 -1.09
N LEU A 123 -2.00 16.55 -0.07
CA LEU A 123 -1.24 16.47 1.17
C LEU A 123 0.07 15.71 0.94
N ALA A 124 0.01 14.59 0.22
CA ALA A 124 1.17 13.77 -0.07
C ALA A 124 2.25 14.53 -0.87
N LYS A 125 1.86 15.40 -1.80
CA LYS A 125 2.79 16.27 -2.56
C LYS A 125 3.46 17.32 -1.67
N LYS A 126 2.79 17.79 -0.61
CA LYS A 126 3.34 18.77 0.34
C LYS A 126 4.33 18.12 1.32
N GLY A 127 4.11 16.85 1.66
CA GLY A 127 4.92 16.07 2.58
C GLY A 127 4.05 15.39 3.64
N ILE A 128 4.31 14.12 3.91
CA ILE A 128 3.55 13.31 4.87
C ILE A 128 4.24 13.12 6.22
N GLN A 129 5.53 13.46 6.34
CA GLN A 129 6.33 13.19 7.55
C GLN A 129 5.66 13.69 8.85
N PRO A 130 5.12 14.93 8.93
CA PRO A 130 4.49 15.43 10.16
C PRO A 130 3.27 14.62 10.61
N TYR A 131 2.64 13.88 9.69
CA TYR A 131 1.45 13.08 9.96
C TYR A 131 1.79 11.61 10.23
N ILE A 132 2.96 11.13 9.79
CA ILE A 132 3.49 9.81 10.15
C ILE A 132 4.04 9.80 11.58
N GLU A 133 4.67 10.88 12.04
CA GLU A 133 5.26 10.93 13.39
C GLU A 133 4.24 10.62 14.52
N PRO A 134 3.04 11.21 14.58
CA PRO A 134 2.04 10.85 15.58
C PRO A 134 1.62 9.37 15.50
N LEU A 135 1.55 8.82 14.29
CA LEU A 135 1.19 7.42 14.04
C LEU A 135 2.25 6.42 14.53
N THR A 136 3.47 6.86 14.78
CA THR A 136 4.54 5.99 15.30
C THR A 136 4.77 6.14 16.80
N ARG A 137 4.40 7.30 17.36
CA ARG A 137 4.56 7.63 18.78
C ARG A 137 3.36 7.22 19.62
N TYR A 138 2.15 7.24 19.06
CA TYR A 138 0.94 6.93 19.79
C TYR A 138 0.68 5.42 19.83
N ARG A 139 0.55 4.86 21.05
CA ARG A 139 0.56 3.41 21.32
C ARG A 139 -0.53 2.62 20.59
N GLU A 140 -1.62 3.27 20.16
CA GLU A 140 -2.74 2.60 19.49
C GLU A 140 -2.46 2.25 18.02
N PHE A 141 -1.50 2.90 17.37
CA PHE A 141 -1.20 2.63 15.97
C PHE A 141 -0.20 1.49 15.83
N ARG A 142 -0.51 0.56 14.94
CA ARG A 142 0.41 -0.53 14.57
C ARG A 142 1.19 -0.08 13.34
N ARG A 143 2.52 -0.21 13.37
CA ARG A 143 3.37 0.09 12.19
C ARG A 143 3.06 -0.79 10.97
N THR A 144 2.34 -1.89 11.17
CA THR A 144 1.88 -2.80 10.12
C THR A 144 0.59 -2.36 9.43
N VAL A 145 -0.03 -1.25 9.86
CA VAL A 145 -1.24 -0.72 9.21
C VAL A 145 -0.90 -0.34 7.77
N PRO A 146 -1.66 -0.86 6.77
CA PRO A 146 -1.51 -0.46 5.38
C PRO A 146 -1.79 1.02 5.16
N VAL A 147 -1.07 1.60 4.20
CA VAL A 147 -1.22 2.99 3.76
C VAL A 147 -1.48 3.01 2.26
N SER A 148 -2.37 3.90 1.82
CA SER A 148 -2.60 4.22 0.40
C SER A 148 -2.65 5.74 0.17
N VAL A 149 -2.59 6.13 -1.10
CA VAL A 149 -2.73 7.53 -1.52
C VAL A 149 -3.95 7.65 -2.42
N ALA A 150 -4.83 8.58 -2.11
CA ALA A 150 -5.97 8.91 -2.96
C ALA A 150 -5.55 9.87 -4.07
N VAL A 151 -5.98 9.61 -5.31
CA VAL A 151 -5.99 10.62 -6.37
C VAL A 151 -7.10 11.62 -6.03
N GLY A 152 -6.72 12.82 -5.62
CA GLY A 152 -7.66 13.80 -5.04
C GLY A 152 -7.74 13.67 -3.53
N GLN A 153 -8.96 13.72 -2.98
CA GLN A 153 -9.18 13.68 -1.53
C GLN A 153 -9.35 12.25 -1.02
N ALA A 154 -8.72 11.94 0.11
CA ALA A 154 -8.90 10.68 0.83
C ALA A 154 -10.37 10.49 1.25
N LYS A 155 -11.03 11.58 1.68
CA LYS A 155 -12.46 11.57 2.00
C LYS A 155 -13.31 10.98 0.89
N ASP A 156 -13.14 11.45 -0.35
CA ASP A 156 -13.97 11.05 -1.49
C ASP A 156 -13.85 9.54 -1.78
N VAL A 157 -12.63 9.01 -1.67
CA VAL A 157 -12.34 7.57 -1.80
C VAL A 157 -13.01 6.77 -0.67
N ILE A 158 -12.93 7.25 0.58
CA ILE A 158 -13.51 6.58 1.74
C ILE A 158 -15.05 6.59 1.68
N ASP A 159 -15.64 7.68 1.18
CA ASP A 159 -17.09 7.86 0.99
C ASP A 159 -17.62 6.95 -0.11
N ALA A 160 -16.93 6.88 -1.24
CA ALA A 160 -17.35 6.11 -2.39
C ALA A 160 -17.09 4.60 -2.27
N PHE A 161 -16.29 4.18 -1.29
CA PHE A 161 -15.89 2.79 -1.11
C PHE A 161 -17.10 1.89 -0.86
N GLN A 162 -17.36 0.96 -1.79
CA GLN A 162 -18.46 0.00 -1.69
C GLN A 162 -17.92 -1.43 -1.75
N PRO A 163 -17.88 -2.15 -0.61
CA PRO A 163 -17.46 -3.54 -0.59
C PRO A 163 -18.33 -4.41 -1.49
N MET A 164 -17.71 -5.32 -2.25
CA MET A 164 -18.45 -6.24 -3.12
C MET A 164 -18.75 -7.60 -2.47
N LEU A 165 -17.85 -8.12 -1.64
CA LEU A 165 -17.89 -9.52 -1.18
C LEU A 165 -17.91 -9.66 0.35
N ASP A 166 -17.41 -8.65 1.06
CA ASP A 166 -17.20 -8.71 2.50
C ASP A 166 -17.70 -7.42 3.14
N THR A 167 -18.11 -7.48 4.41
CA THR A 167 -18.58 -6.31 5.18
C THR A 167 -17.52 -5.82 6.17
N ALA A 168 -16.54 -6.66 6.50
CA ALA A 168 -15.48 -6.33 7.44
C ALA A 168 -14.31 -5.64 6.72
N ILE A 169 -14.11 -4.35 6.99
CA ILE A 169 -13.06 -3.52 6.35
C ILE A 169 -11.67 -4.13 6.50
N THR A 170 -11.35 -4.76 7.63
CA THR A 170 -10.07 -5.43 7.83
C THR A 170 -9.83 -6.56 6.83
N ARG A 171 -10.83 -7.43 6.61
CA ARG A 171 -10.71 -8.54 5.63
C ARG A 171 -10.61 -8.04 4.20
N ILE A 172 -11.30 -6.93 3.91
CA ILE A 172 -11.20 -6.25 2.63
C ILE A 172 -9.79 -5.72 2.41
N ALA A 173 -9.23 -4.98 3.37
CA ALA A 173 -7.88 -4.43 3.27
C ALA A 173 -6.83 -5.54 3.07
N ASP A 174 -6.93 -6.63 3.84
CA ASP A 174 -6.07 -7.81 3.68
C ASP A 174 -6.25 -8.46 2.31
N GLY A 175 -7.50 -8.60 1.84
CA GLY A 175 -7.81 -9.14 0.52
C GLY A 175 -7.24 -8.29 -0.62
N VAL A 176 -7.35 -6.97 -0.54
CA VAL A 176 -6.74 -6.04 -1.50
C VAL A 176 -5.22 -6.20 -1.49
N ALA A 177 -4.59 -6.24 -0.31
CA ALA A 177 -3.15 -6.44 -0.21
C ALA A 177 -2.69 -7.78 -0.80
N LEU A 178 -3.43 -8.87 -0.57
CA LEU A 178 -3.15 -10.19 -1.14
C LEU A 178 -3.29 -10.20 -2.67
N VAL A 179 -4.33 -9.57 -3.21
CA VAL A 179 -4.51 -9.45 -4.66
C VAL A 179 -3.37 -8.63 -5.26
N SER A 180 -3.03 -7.48 -4.68
CA SER A 180 -1.90 -6.65 -5.11
C SER A 180 -0.58 -7.40 -5.10
N GLN A 181 -0.31 -8.20 -4.07
CA GLN A 181 0.89 -9.06 -4.02
C GLN A 181 0.88 -10.13 -5.12
N ARG A 182 -0.29 -10.68 -5.45
CA ARG A 182 -0.42 -11.76 -6.43
C ARG A 182 -0.41 -11.27 -7.87
N THR A 183 -0.99 -10.12 -8.17
CA THR A 183 -1.13 -9.62 -9.56
C THR A 183 -0.07 -8.60 -9.93
N GLY A 184 0.52 -7.91 -8.94
CA GLY A 184 1.49 -6.85 -9.16
C GLY A 184 0.91 -5.51 -9.60
N VAL A 185 -0.41 -5.39 -9.77
CA VAL A 185 -1.06 -4.16 -10.30
C VAL A 185 -1.02 -2.97 -9.34
N ALA A 186 -0.66 -3.21 -8.09
CA ALA A 186 -0.39 -2.18 -7.09
C ALA A 186 0.61 -2.73 -6.06
N PRO A 187 1.42 -1.88 -5.42
CA PRO A 187 2.26 -2.30 -4.31
C PRO A 187 1.43 -2.45 -3.02
N VAL A 188 2.06 -3.04 -1.99
CA VAL A 188 1.57 -2.97 -0.62
C VAL A 188 2.54 -2.11 0.17
N CYS A 189 2.00 -1.16 0.92
CA CYS A 189 2.77 -0.24 1.74
C CYS A 189 2.15 -0.17 3.12
N ARG A 190 2.97 -0.20 4.14
CA ARG A 190 2.62 -0.04 5.55
C ARG A 190 3.29 1.22 6.08
N ILE A 191 2.88 1.66 7.26
CA ILE A 191 3.54 2.77 7.95
C ILE A 191 5.05 2.53 8.07
N GLN A 192 5.47 1.30 8.40
CA GLN A 192 6.89 0.95 8.47
C GLN A 192 7.63 1.16 7.14
N ASP A 193 7.02 0.82 6.00
CA ASP A 193 7.67 0.93 4.69
C ASP A 193 7.88 2.40 4.30
N LEU A 194 6.95 3.30 4.66
CA LEU A 194 7.12 4.74 4.50
C LEU A 194 8.25 5.28 5.38
N ILE A 195 8.35 4.83 6.63
CA ILE A 195 9.44 5.23 7.53
C ILE A 195 10.78 4.76 6.97
N ASP A 196 10.85 3.53 6.51
CA ASP A 196 12.08 2.97 5.94
C ASP A 196 12.53 3.78 4.71
N GLY A 197 11.60 4.20 3.84
CA GLY A 197 11.90 5.08 2.70
C GLY A 197 12.17 6.55 3.06
N MET A 198 11.95 6.98 4.31
CA MET A 198 12.32 8.31 4.79
C MET A 198 13.64 8.28 5.57
N GLU A 199 13.95 7.18 6.26
CA GLU A 199 15.11 7.07 7.16
C GLU A 199 16.32 6.39 6.50
N ASN A 200 16.11 5.47 5.56
CA ASN A 200 17.22 4.77 4.90
C ASN A 200 17.82 5.63 3.78
N PRO A 201 19.14 5.80 3.75
CA PRO A 201 19.80 6.53 2.66
C PRO A 201 19.55 5.83 1.32
N HIS A 202 19.20 6.63 0.30
CA HIS A 202 19.06 6.18 -1.09
C HIS A 202 17.98 5.12 -1.30
N GLU A 203 17.00 5.04 -0.41
CA GLU A 203 15.82 4.19 -0.58
C GLU A 203 14.59 5.08 -0.47
N ASP A 204 13.60 4.80 -1.30
CA ASP A 204 12.34 5.53 -1.28
C ASP A 204 11.15 4.57 -1.20
N ALA A 205 10.02 5.10 -0.75
CA ALA A 205 8.80 4.32 -0.60
C ALA A 205 7.84 4.47 -1.77
N ILE A 206 7.01 3.44 -1.96
CA ILE A 206 5.84 3.47 -2.85
C ILE A 206 4.61 3.10 -2.05
N ALA A 207 3.47 3.70 -2.39
CA ALA A 207 2.17 3.34 -1.81
C ALA A 207 1.14 3.05 -2.90
N PRO A 208 0.16 2.15 -2.68
CA PRO A 208 -0.91 1.92 -3.64
C PRO A 208 -1.73 3.20 -3.88
N LEU A 209 -2.11 3.43 -5.14
CA LEU A 209 -3.01 4.51 -5.53
C LEU A 209 -4.46 4.06 -5.52
N TYR A 210 -5.29 4.84 -4.83
CA TYR A 210 -6.73 4.69 -4.84
C TYR A 210 -7.38 5.85 -5.61
N SER A 211 -8.29 5.56 -6.53
CA SER A 211 -8.92 6.59 -7.35
C SER A 211 -10.39 6.27 -7.57
N LEU A 212 -11.21 7.31 -7.71
CA LEU A 212 -12.60 7.14 -8.10
C LEU A 212 -12.67 6.81 -9.59
N ASN A 213 -13.27 5.67 -9.90
CA ASN A 213 -13.52 5.27 -11.28
C ASN A 213 -14.68 6.07 -11.87
N GLN A 214 -14.40 6.84 -12.91
CA GLN A 214 -15.37 7.71 -13.56
C GLN A 214 -16.46 6.95 -14.32
N TYR A 215 -16.20 5.69 -14.72
CA TYR A 215 -17.12 4.87 -15.50
C TYR A 215 -18.03 3.97 -14.65
N VAL A 216 -17.63 3.62 -13.42
CA VAL A 216 -18.38 2.66 -12.59
C VAL A 216 -19.82 3.12 -12.31
N LYS A 217 -20.05 4.43 -12.11
CA LYS A 217 -21.38 5.02 -11.94
C LYS A 217 -22.06 5.41 -13.27
N GLY A 218 -21.34 5.29 -14.39
CA GLY A 218 -21.84 5.57 -15.72
C GLY A 218 -22.67 4.42 -16.29
N SER A 219 -23.38 4.70 -17.39
CA SER A 219 -24.21 3.71 -18.08
C SER A 219 -23.53 3.07 -19.29
N GLN A 220 -22.48 3.69 -19.82
CA GLN A 220 -21.82 3.29 -21.06
C GLN A 220 -20.31 3.51 -20.97
N LEU A 221 -19.55 2.58 -21.55
CA LEU A 221 -18.12 2.73 -21.79
C LEU A 221 -17.88 3.55 -23.07
N PRO A 222 -16.69 4.13 -23.24
CA PRO A 222 -16.32 4.84 -24.47
C PRO A 222 -16.49 3.95 -25.72
N GLU A 223 -16.91 4.53 -26.85
CA GLU A 223 -17.06 3.79 -28.11
C GLU A 223 -15.71 3.28 -28.67
N LYS A 224 -14.63 3.99 -28.37
CA LYS A 224 -13.26 3.61 -28.75
C LYS A 224 -12.52 3.23 -27.47
N PRO A 225 -12.34 1.93 -27.21
CA PRO A 225 -11.75 1.48 -25.95
C PRO A 225 -10.26 1.83 -25.91
N VAL A 226 -9.82 2.31 -24.76
CA VAL A 226 -8.40 2.47 -24.41
C VAL A 226 -8.10 1.50 -23.27
N LEU A 227 -7.30 0.47 -23.57
CA LEU A 227 -6.82 -0.45 -22.55
C LEU A 227 -5.76 0.25 -21.69
N SER A 228 -6.19 0.78 -20.55
CA SER A 228 -5.33 1.43 -19.57
C SER A 228 -5.51 0.81 -18.20
N TYR A 229 -4.41 0.71 -17.47
CA TYR A 229 -4.37 0.31 -16.05
C TYR A 229 -4.20 1.53 -15.14
N GLU A 230 -4.55 2.71 -15.64
CA GLU A 230 -4.49 3.97 -14.90
C GLU A 230 -5.69 4.09 -13.95
N ALA A 231 -5.41 4.41 -12.69
CA ALA A 231 -6.42 4.46 -11.64
C ALA A 231 -7.48 5.53 -11.91
N GLY A 232 -8.75 5.15 -11.89
CA GLY A 232 -9.87 6.07 -12.09
C GLY A 232 -10.35 6.17 -13.55
N THR A 233 -9.52 5.76 -14.51
CA THR A 233 -9.84 5.76 -15.95
C THR A 233 -9.94 4.35 -16.54
N VAL A 234 -9.88 3.30 -15.71
CA VAL A 234 -10.13 1.93 -16.15
C VAL A 234 -11.55 1.80 -16.67
N GLU A 235 -11.71 1.41 -17.93
CA GLU A 235 -13.01 1.27 -18.60
C GLU A 235 -13.82 0.08 -18.03
N ARG A 236 -14.54 0.32 -16.93
CA ARG A 236 -15.35 -0.68 -16.21
C ARG A 236 -16.71 -0.13 -15.79
N LEU A 237 -17.77 -0.92 -16.00
CA LEU A 237 -19.11 -0.65 -15.45
C LEU A 237 -19.38 -1.53 -14.23
N GLY A 238 -19.95 -0.94 -13.17
CA GLY A 238 -20.33 -1.65 -11.96
C GLY A 238 -19.16 -2.14 -11.07
N GLY A 239 -19.53 -2.71 -9.93
CA GLY A 239 -18.59 -3.11 -8.88
C GLY A 239 -18.19 -1.96 -7.95
N ASN A 240 -17.05 -2.09 -7.28
CA ASN A 240 -16.57 -1.05 -6.37
C ASN A 240 -16.18 0.21 -7.17
N PRO A 241 -16.69 1.42 -6.83
CA PRO A 241 -16.31 2.68 -7.48
C PRO A 241 -14.86 3.11 -7.23
N VAL A 242 -14.17 2.50 -6.28
CA VAL A 242 -12.77 2.80 -5.99
C VAL A 242 -11.88 1.77 -6.70
N ASP A 243 -10.99 2.26 -7.56
CA ASP A 243 -9.90 1.47 -8.12
C ASP A 243 -8.70 1.48 -7.16
N TRP A 244 -8.06 0.32 -6.96
CA TRP A 244 -6.81 0.16 -6.21
C TRP A 244 -5.68 -0.29 -7.15
N MET A 245 -5.33 0.54 -8.12
CA MET A 245 -4.35 0.21 -9.15
C MET A 245 -3.30 1.30 -9.25
N GLY A 246 -2.06 0.93 -9.57
CA GLY A 246 -0.97 1.90 -9.65
C GLY A 246 -0.29 2.20 -8.31
N ALA A 247 0.71 3.07 -8.37
CA ALA A 247 1.53 3.44 -7.22
C ALA A 247 1.82 4.94 -7.15
N ALA A 248 1.81 5.47 -5.94
CA ALA A 248 2.32 6.76 -5.56
C ALA A 248 3.81 6.60 -5.24
N VAL A 249 4.66 7.33 -5.95
CA VAL A 249 6.12 7.30 -5.79
C VAL A 249 6.53 8.45 -4.89
N PHE A 250 7.19 8.13 -3.77
CA PHE A 250 7.68 9.13 -2.83
C PHE A 250 9.16 9.40 -3.06
N ARG A 251 9.59 10.64 -2.83
CA ARG A 251 10.99 11.00 -2.57
C ARG A 251 11.08 11.51 -1.14
N GLY A 252 11.71 10.74 -0.26
CA GLY A 252 11.58 10.94 1.18
C GLY A 252 10.11 10.98 1.59
N ASP A 253 9.61 12.13 2.06
CA ASP A 253 8.24 12.27 2.55
C ASP A 253 7.23 12.83 1.54
N LYS A 254 7.65 13.12 0.30
CA LYS A 254 6.80 13.80 -0.69
C LYS A 254 6.46 12.90 -1.87
N LEU A 255 5.19 12.92 -2.28
CA LEU A 255 4.74 12.34 -3.53
C LEU A 255 5.32 13.15 -4.71
N VAL A 256 6.12 12.50 -5.55
CA VAL A 256 6.76 13.12 -6.72
C VAL A 256 6.23 12.62 -8.05
N ASP A 257 5.74 11.38 -8.09
CA ASP A 257 5.25 10.77 -9.32
C ASP A 257 4.16 9.70 -9.07
N THR A 258 3.46 9.29 -10.11
CA THR A 258 2.46 8.22 -10.10
C THR A 258 2.69 7.23 -11.23
N LEU A 259 2.53 5.95 -10.92
CA LEU A 259 2.67 4.82 -11.85
C LEU A 259 1.32 4.18 -12.12
N THR A 260 1.15 3.69 -13.36
CA THR A 260 -0.02 2.89 -13.73
C THR A 260 0.04 1.50 -13.10
N GLY A 261 -1.07 0.75 -13.12
CA GLY A 261 -1.06 -0.63 -12.68
C GLY A 261 -0.16 -1.54 -13.52
N GLU A 262 0.03 -1.22 -14.80
CA GLU A 262 0.97 -1.95 -15.65
C GLU A 262 2.44 -1.65 -15.29
N ASP A 263 2.77 -0.37 -15.05
CA ASP A 263 4.08 0.03 -14.53
C ASP A 263 4.39 -0.69 -13.21
N CYS A 264 3.38 -0.87 -12.34
CA CYS A 264 3.53 -1.60 -11.10
C CYS A 264 3.91 -3.06 -11.33
N ILE A 265 3.37 -3.73 -12.36
CA ILE A 265 3.77 -5.11 -12.68
C ILE A 265 5.27 -5.16 -12.98
N TYR A 266 5.78 -4.29 -13.86
CA TYR A 266 7.21 -4.22 -14.18
C TYR A 266 8.05 -3.85 -12.95
N LEU A 267 7.60 -2.88 -12.15
CA LEU A 267 8.26 -2.47 -10.91
C LEU A 267 8.39 -3.63 -9.94
N ARG A 268 7.32 -4.40 -9.76
CA ARG A 268 7.29 -5.53 -8.84
C ARG A 268 8.13 -6.72 -9.32
N LEU A 269 8.22 -6.92 -10.64
CA LEU A 269 9.15 -7.88 -11.24
C LEU A 269 10.61 -7.46 -10.99
N LEU A 270 10.94 -6.18 -11.18
CA LEU A 270 12.26 -5.60 -10.87
C LEU A 270 12.62 -5.75 -9.38
N GLN A 271 11.69 -5.45 -8.48
CA GLN A 271 11.86 -5.67 -7.03
C GLN A 271 11.95 -7.16 -6.64
N GLY A 272 11.64 -8.08 -7.57
CA GLY A 272 11.58 -9.52 -7.32
C GLY A 272 10.44 -9.95 -6.40
N GLY A 273 9.44 -9.09 -6.20
CA GLY A 273 8.37 -9.26 -5.23
C GLY A 273 7.08 -9.88 -5.78
N VAL A 274 7.05 -10.25 -7.05
CA VAL A 274 5.92 -10.93 -7.71
C VAL A 274 6.34 -12.33 -8.12
N HIS A 275 5.50 -13.32 -7.78
CA HIS A 275 5.69 -14.72 -8.17
C HIS A 275 4.99 -15.06 -9.48
N HIS A 276 3.84 -14.43 -9.73
CA HIS A 276 2.97 -14.64 -10.89
C HIS A 276 2.44 -13.29 -11.36
N ALA A 277 2.41 -13.00 -12.65
CA ALA A 277 1.73 -11.82 -13.19
C ALA A 277 1.06 -12.15 -14.52
N THR A 278 0.04 -11.40 -14.89
CA THR A 278 -0.56 -11.51 -16.22
C THR A 278 -0.33 -10.21 -16.97
N LEU A 279 0.16 -10.30 -18.20
CA LEU A 279 0.37 -9.16 -19.09
C LEU A 279 -0.16 -9.48 -20.48
N ASN A 280 -0.60 -8.44 -21.19
CA ASN A 280 -0.88 -8.50 -22.61
C ASN A 280 0.17 -7.69 -23.34
N LEU A 281 0.82 -8.31 -24.33
CA LEU A 281 1.83 -7.66 -25.18
C LEU A 281 1.40 -7.77 -26.63
N SER A 282 1.90 -6.84 -27.46
CA SER A 282 1.58 -6.85 -28.89
C SER A 282 2.20 -8.07 -29.56
N ASP A 283 1.42 -8.70 -30.43
CA ASP A 283 1.87 -9.81 -31.25
C ASP A 283 2.98 -9.33 -32.22
N PRO A 284 4.17 -9.97 -32.24
CA PRO A 284 5.28 -9.57 -33.11
C PRO A 284 4.93 -9.55 -34.61
N GLU A 285 4.08 -10.47 -35.05
CA GLU A 285 3.72 -10.63 -36.46
C GLU A 285 2.47 -9.80 -36.83
N GLU A 286 1.61 -9.51 -35.84
CA GLU A 286 0.40 -8.73 -36.02
C GLU A 286 0.21 -7.72 -34.87
N PRO A 287 0.93 -6.56 -34.89
CA PRO A 287 0.96 -5.63 -33.75
C PRO A 287 -0.38 -5.03 -33.31
N SER A 288 -1.45 -5.19 -34.11
CA SER A 288 -2.82 -4.82 -33.76
C SER A 288 -3.56 -5.85 -32.90
N ARG A 289 -2.94 -7.00 -32.66
CA ARG A 289 -3.45 -8.11 -31.85
C ARG A 289 -2.54 -8.32 -30.63
N ASP A 290 -3.12 -8.83 -29.56
CA ASP A 290 -2.40 -9.08 -28.32
C ASP A 290 -2.15 -10.57 -28.07
N ILE A 291 -1.03 -10.85 -27.42
CA ILE A 291 -0.67 -12.13 -26.81
C ILE A 291 -0.79 -11.97 -25.30
N GLY A 292 -1.61 -12.82 -24.69
CA GLY A 292 -1.77 -12.89 -23.24
C GLY A 292 -0.75 -13.83 -22.62
N LEU A 293 -0.04 -13.37 -21.61
CA LEU A 293 1.09 -14.04 -20.98
C LEU A 293 0.86 -14.18 -19.47
N GLU A 294 1.17 -15.35 -18.93
CA GLU A 294 1.40 -15.54 -17.51
C GLU A 294 2.91 -15.57 -17.27
N LEU A 295 3.41 -14.58 -16.54
CA LEU A 295 4.80 -14.47 -16.14
C LEU A 295 5.00 -15.20 -14.81
N HIS A 296 6.07 -15.97 -14.72
CA HIS A 296 6.50 -16.67 -13.53
C HIS A 296 7.93 -16.28 -13.23
N LYS A 297 8.16 -15.87 -11.98
CA LYS A 297 9.52 -15.62 -11.49
C LYS A 297 10.32 -16.93 -11.51
N GLU A 298 11.43 -16.96 -12.25
CA GLU A 298 12.39 -18.06 -12.20
C GLU A 298 13.32 -17.88 -10.98
N ARG A 299 14.00 -16.73 -10.90
CA ARG A 299 14.87 -16.35 -9.79
C ARG A 299 14.77 -14.84 -9.46
N PRO A 300 15.28 -14.38 -8.30
CA PRO A 300 15.33 -12.94 -8.00
C PRO A 300 16.11 -12.17 -9.07
N ALA A 301 15.69 -10.92 -9.31
CA ALA A 301 16.42 -10.02 -10.20
C ALA A 301 17.85 -9.79 -9.70
N GLU A 302 18.81 -9.84 -10.60
CA GLU A 302 20.23 -9.62 -10.31
C GLU A 302 20.64 -8.23 -10.77
N TYR A 303 21.11 -7.41 -9.83
CA TYR A 303 21.62 -6.07 -10.10
C TYR A 303 23.14 -6.05 -10.02
N ARG A 304 23.79 -5.58 -11.10
CA ARG A 304 25.21 -5.26 -11.13
C ARG A 304 25.38 -3.78 -11.37
N VAL A 305 25.99 -3.11 -10.40
CA VAL A 305 26.19 -1.67 -10.44
C VAL A 305 27.68 -1.37 -10.34
N SER A 306 28.18 -0.57 -11.28
CA SER A 306 29.55 -0.09 -11.33
C SER A 306 29.56 1.41 -11.13
N LEU A 307 30.19 1.87 -10.05
CA LEU A 307 30.34 3.29 -9.69
C LEU A 307 31.40 4.01 -10.56
N THR A 308 31.33 3.82 -11.88
CA THR A 308 32.15 4.56 -12.86
C THR A 308 31.53 5.92 -13.17
N ASN A 309 32.20 6.73 -14.01
CA ASN A 309 31.60 7.93 -14.58
C ASN A 309 31.38 7.75 -16.10
N PRO A 310 30.14 7.59 -16.60
CA PRO A 310 28.88 7.52 -15.84
C PRO A 310 28.71 6.20 -15.08
N VAL A 311 27.81 6.19 -14.08
CA VAL A 311 27.41 4.97 -13.36
C VAL A 311 26.79 4.00 -14.36
N LYS A 312 27.09 2.71 -14.23
CA LYS A 312 26.52 1.66 -15.08
C LYS A 312 25.67 0.73 -14.22
N ILE A 313 24.40 0.59 -14.57
CA ILE A 313 23.44 -0.29 -13.92
C ILE A 313 23.03 -1.35 -14.94
N SER A 314 23.22 -2.60 -14.59
CA SER A 314 22.77 -3.75 -15.38
C SER A 314 21.85 -4.60 -14.50
N ALA A 315 20.63 -4.83 -14.96
CA ALA A 315 19.65 -5.69 -14.30
C ALA A 315 19.30 -6.87 -15.20
N ALA A 316 19.35 -8.08 -14.65
CA ALA A 316 18.83 -9.29 -15.28
C ALA A 316 17.63 -9.79 -14.47
N VAL A 317 16.50 -10.08 -15.12
CA VAL A 317 15.22 -10.39 -14.46
C VAL A 317 14.63 -11.72 -14.97
N PRO A 318 15.30 -12.86 -14.76
CA PRO A 318 14.93 -14.12 -15.41
C PRO A 318 13.51 -14.58 -15.11
N MET A 319 12.77 -14.89 -16.17
CA MET A 319 11.35 -15.24 -16.06
C MET A 319 10.94 -16.33 -17.05
N ASP A 320 10.10 -17.22 -16.53
CA ASP A 320 9.38 -18.20 -17.31
C ASP A 320 8.03 -17.63 -17.74
N VAL A 321 7.59 -17.93 -18.96
CA VAL A 321 6.35 -17.38 -19.52
C VAL A 321 5.47 -18.49 -20.07
N ASP A 322 4.22 -18.50 -19.64
CA ASP A 322 3.18 -19.35 -20.20
C ASP A 322 2.29 -18.49 -21.11
N VAL A 323 2.15 -18.88 -22.38
CA VAL A 323 1.28 -18.17 -23.33
C VAL A 323 -0.15 -18.66 -23.13
N ILE A 324 -1.05 -17.77 -22.70
CA ILE A 324 -2.43 -18.10 -22.35
C ILE A 324 -3.37 -17.88 -23.54
N ASN A 325 -3.12 -16.84 -24.34
CA ASN A 325 -3.94 -16.50 -25.49
C ASN A 325 -3.10 -15.90 -26.62
N ILE A 326 -3.43 -16.24 -27.86
CA ILE A 326 -2.84 -15.68 -29.07
C ILE A 326 -3.99 -15.17 -29.95
N SER A 327 -4.23 -13.86 -29.95
CA SER A 327 -5.39 -13.28 -30.63
C SER A 327 -5.27 -13.30 -32.16
N SER A 328 -4.05 -13.42 -32.70
CA SER A 328 -3.75 -13.50 -34.14
C SER A 328 -3.98 -14.90 -34.73
N SER A 329 -4.21 -15.92 -33.88
CA SER A 329 -4.25 -17.35 -34.28
C SER A 329 -2.97 -17.85 -34.98
N ARG A 330 -1.84 -17.17 -34.80
CA ARG A 330 -0.53 -17.61 -35.31
C ARG A 330 0.00 -18.83 -34.57
N ASN A 331 0.64 -19.75 -35.30
CA ASN A 331 1.23 -20.94 -34.71
C ASN A 331 2.66 -20.65 -34.21
N TYR A 332 2.78 -20.37 -32.92
CA TYR A 332 4.07 -20.18 -32.24
C TYR A 332 4.63 -21.47 -31.61
N VAL A 333 4.01 -22.63 -31.85
CA VAL A 333 4.50 -23.93 -31.33
C VAL A 333 5.75 -24.39 -32.09
N ASP A 334 5.89 -24.03 -33.36
CA ASP A 334 7.08 -24.35 -34.15
C ASP A 334 8.34 -23.79 -33.47
N PRO A 335 9.45 -24.56 -33.39
CA PRO A 335 10.66 -24.12 -32.69
C PRO A 335 11.24 -22.79 -33.18
N LYS A 336 11.14 -22.47 -34.48
CA LYS A 336 11.64 -21.19 -35.01
C LYS A 336 10.70 -20.04 -34.65
N ALA A 337 9.39 -20.26 -34.80
CA ALA A 337 8.39 -19.27 -34.43
C ALA A 337 8.43 -18.97 -32.93
N ARG A 338 8.62 -20.00 -32.09
CA ARG A 338 8.81 -19.86 -30.64
C ARG A 338 10.04 -19.04 -30.29
N ALA A 339 11.19 -19.34 -30.90
CA ALA A 339 12.42 -18.59 -30.63
C ALA A 339 12.29 -17.12 -31.06
N HIS A 340 11.60 -16.85 -32.18
CA HIS A 340 11.32 -15.48 -32.61
C HIS A 340 10.40 -14.75 -31.62
N LEU A 341 9.32 -15.41 -31.18
CA LEU A 341 8.40 -14.89 -30.17
C LEU A 341 9.15 -14.57 -28.87
N GLU A 342 9.91 -15.51 -28.33
CA GLU A 342 10.73 -15.31 -27.12
C GLU A 342 11.63 -14.07 -27.23
N GLN A 343 12.32 -13.91 -28.36
CA GLN A 343 13.19 -12.77 -28.59
C GLN A 343 12.44 -11.43 -28.62
N GLU A 344 11.28 -11.36 -29.29
CA GLU A 344 10.53 -10.10 -29.36
C GLU A 344 9.81 -9.78 -28.05
N LEU A 345 9.30 -10.80 -27.33
CA LEU A 345 8.75 -10.62 -25.98
C LEU A 345 9.83 -10.10 -25.02
N ASP A 346 11.04 -10.69 -25.05
CA ASP A 346 12.17 -10.27 -24.22
C ASP A 346 12.50 -8.80 -24.47
N LYS A 347 12.55 -8.39 -25.73
CA LYS A 347 12.81 -7.01 -26.14
C LYS A 347 11.71 -6.05 -25.69
N GLN A 348 10.43 -6.40 -25.85
CA GLN A 348 9.31 -5.56 -25.43
C GLN A 348 9.34 -5.33 -23.90
N VAL A 349 9.46 -6.41 -23.12
CA VAL A 349 9.50 -6.34 -21.65
C VAL A 349 10.75 -5.60 -21.16
N SER A 350 11.93 -5.93 -21.71
CA SER A 350 13.19 -5.26 -21.37
C SER A 350 13.12 -3.75 -21.63
N THR A 351 12.52 -3.34 -22.75
CA THR A 351 12.36 -1.92 -23.09
C THR A 351 11.45 -1.19 -22.08
N ARG A 352 10.32 -1.81 -21.71
CA ARG A 352 9.38 -1.24 -20.72
C ARG A 352 10.03 -1.12 -19.33
N MET A 353 10.68 -2.19 -18.86
CA MET A 353 11.40 -2.18 -17.58
C MET A 353 12.55 -1.18 -17.56
N GLN A 354 13.35 -1.09 -18.63
CA GLN A 354 14.44 -0.11 -18.73
C GLN A 354 13.92 1.32 -18.72
N SER A 355 12.81 1.59 -19.42
CA SER A 355 12.19 2.91 -19.45
C SER A 355 11.65 3.32 -18.08
N LEU A 356 10.98 2.39 -17.39
CA LEU A 356 10.49 2.59 -16.03
C LEU A 356 11.64 2.84 -15.05
N LEU A 357 12.68 2.00 -15.07
CA LEU A 357 13.83 2.15 -14.18
C LEU A 357 14.58 3.47 -14.44
N LYS A 358 14.64 3.89 -15.71
CA LYS A 358 15.21 5.19 -16.08
C LYS A 358 14.36 6.36 -15.60
N ARG A 359 13.03 6.29 -15.74
CA ARG A 359 12.10 7.31 -15.21
C ARG A 359 12.33 7.49 -13.71
N LEU A 360 12.25 6.40 -12.94
CA LEU A 360 12.39 6.43 -11.48
C LEU A 360 13.76 6.95 -11.02
N LEU A 361 14.86 6.37 -11.51
CA LEU A 361 16.20 6.71 -11.02
C LEU A 361 16.74 8.03 -11.57
N VAL A 362 16.42 8.38 -12.83
CA VAL A 362 17.05 9.53 -13.51
C VAL A 362 16.15 10.76 -13.49
N VAL A 363 14.85 10.59 -13.75
CA VAL A 363 13.90 11.71 -13.83
C VAL A 363 13.36 12.02 -12.43
N ASP A 364 12.80 11.01 -11.77
CA ASP A 364 12.17 11.18 -10.47
C ASP A 364 13.19 11.15 -9.33
N GLN A 365 14.45 10.81 -9.61
CA GLN A 365 15.54 10.58 -8.65
C GLN A 365 15.05 9.89 -7.38
N THR A 366 14.33 8.77 -7.57
CA THR A 366 13.84 7.91 -6.50
C THR A 366 14.34 6.50 -6.71
N ASP A 367 14.73 5.83 -5.63
CA ASP A 367 15.15 4.44 -5.68
C ASP A 367 14.17 3.53 -4.92
N VAL A 368 13.06 3.26 -5.60
CA VAL A 368 11.99 2.38 -5.13
C VAL A 368 12.23 0.91 -5.50
N VAL A 369 13.22 0.60 -6.34
CA VAL A 369 13.62 -0.77 -6.77
C VAL A 369 14.75 -1.34 -5.89
N PRO A 370 14.98 -0.69 -4.74
CA PRO A 370 16.28 -0.46 -4.09
C PRO A 370 17.54 -0.96 -4.84
N VAL A 371 17.89 -0.32 -5.95
CA VAL A 371 19.16 -0.56 -6.67
C VAL A 371 20.37 -0.18 -5.79
N SER A 372 20.22 0.83 -4.95
CA SER A 372 21.19 1.30 -3.96
C SER A 372 21.66 0.18 -3.01
N LYS A 373 20.80 -0.81 -2.71
CA LYS A 373 21.20 -1.99 -1.90
C LYS A 373 22.30 -2.81 -2.58
N ALA A 374 22.33 -2.86 -3.90
CA ALA A 374 23.35 -3.59 -4.65
C ALA A 374 24.74 -2.91 -4.61
N VAL A 375 24.79 -1.59 -4.36
CA VAL A 375 26.06 -0.86 -4.21
C VAL A 375 26.53 -0.74 -2.76
N ARG A 376 25.65 -0.95 -1.78
CA ARG A 376 25.98 -0.82 -0.35
C ARG A 376 27.25 -1.57 0.04
N GLY A 377 27.48 -2.77 -0.50
CA GLY A 377 28.66 -3.59 -0.23
C GLY A 377 29.98 -3.08 -0.82
N GLN A 378 29.95 -2.01 -1.63
CA GLN A 378 31.12 -1.37 -2.22
C GLN A 378 31.72 -0.26 -1.32
N PHE A 379 31.08 0.05 -0.20
CA PHE A 379 31.52 1.05 0.78
C PHE A 379 32.04 0.37 2.05
N GLU A 380 33.10 0.90 2.66
CA GLU A 380 33.69 0.32 3.87
C GLU A 380 32.82 0.54 5.11
N THR A 381 32.08 1.65 5.14
CA THR A 381 31.24 2.05 6.29
C THR A 381 29.88 2.54 5.85
N TYR A 382 28.91 2.46 6.77
CA TYR A 382 27.57 3.00 6.55
C TYR A 382 27.58 4.52 6.32
N GLN A 383 28.46 5.26 7.01
CA GLN A 383 28.56 6.71 6.86
C GLN A 383 29.04 7.10 5.47
N GLN A 384 30.00 6.36 4.89
CA GLN A 384 30.44 6.58 3.52
C GLN A 384 29.33 6.32 2.51
N PHE A 385 28.57 5.23 2.69
CA PHE A 385 27.41 4.94 1.85
C PHE A 385 26.36 6.05 1.97
N ALA A 386 25.96 6.42 3.18
CA ALA A 386 24.94 7.44 3.42
C ALA A 386 25.32 8.84 2.93
N ALA A 387 26.62 9.15 2.89
CA ALA A 387 27.14 10.43 2.38
C ALA A 387 27.40 10.41 0.87
N PHE A 388 27.25 9.28 0.20
CA PHE A 388 27.47 9.18 -1.24
C PHE A 388 26.37 9.92 -2.00
N PRO A 389 26.67 10.83 -2.94
CA PRO A 389 25.65 11.58 -3.68
C PRO A 389 25.02 10.71 -4.79
N TRP A 390 24.33 9.64 -4.39
CA TRP A 390 23.73 8.63 -5.26
C TRP A 390 22.83 9.26 -6.34
N GLU A 391 21.94 10.15 -5.94
CA GLU A 391 20.93 10.77 -6.80
C GLU A 391 21.55 11.70 -7.85
N GLU A 392 22.70 12.31 -7.55
CA GLU A 392 23.45 13.13 -8.51
C GLU A 392 24.16 12.25 -9.55
N HIS A 393 24.78 11.15 -9.10
CA HIS A 393 25.46 10.20 -9.98
C HIS A 393 24.50 9.46 -10.93
N LEU A 394 23.23 9.32 -10.54
CA LEU A 394 22.20 8.69 -11.37
C LEU A 394 21.77 9.53 -12.58
N GLN A 395 21.94 10.86 -12.57
CA GLN A 395 21.46 11.75 -13.63
C GLN A 395 21.99 11.39 -15.04
N ASN A 396 23.20 10.83 -15.10
CA ASN A 396 23.84 10.41 -16.34
C ASN A 396 24.05 8.89 -16.43
N ALA A 397 23.40 8.11 -15.56
CA ALA A 397 23.60 6.67 -15.48
C ALA A 397 23.21 5.96 -16.78
N ARG A 398 24.02 4.95 -17.14
CA ARG A 398 23.70 4.01 -18.22
C ARG A 398 22.99 2.81 -17.63
N ILE A 399 21.70 2.70 -17.92
CA ILE A 399 20.83 1.65 -17.40
C ILE A 399 20.53 0.68 -18.54
N ASN A 400 20.83 -0.60 -18.32
CA ASN A 400 20.49 -1.69 -19.22
C ASN A 400 19.70 -2.75 -18.43
N VAL A 401 18.52 -3.12 -18.92
CA VAL A 401 17.69 -4.15 -18.30
C VAL A 401 17.46 -5.28 -19.31
N ARG A 402 17.57 -6.52 -18.86
CA ARG A 402 17.25 -7.72 -19.63
C ARG A 402 16.27 -8.59 -18.87
N ALA A 403 15.16 -8.94 -19.51
CA ALA A 403 14.12 -9.79 -18.94
C ALA A 403 14.50 -11.29 -18.95
N ASP A 404 15.38 -11.75 -19.85
CA ASP A 404 15.77 -13.16 -19.95
C ASP A 404 14.53 -14.09 -19.99
N ILE A 405 13.63 -13.83 -20.95
CA ILE A 405 12.37 -14.58 -21.09
C ILE A 405 12.58 -15.97 -21.67
N HIS A 406 12.00 -16.98 -21.02
CA HIS A 406 11.84 -18.32 -21.55
C HIS A 406 10.36 -18.70 -21.64
N VAL A 407 9.85 -18.97 -22.85
CA VAL A 407 8.47 -19.47 -22.99
C VAL A 407 8.50 -20.93 -22.56
N ARG A 408 7.67 -21.35 -21.60
CA ARG A 408 7.59 -22.76 -21.18
C ARG A 408 6.55 -23.54 -21.96
N ARG A 409 5.34 -22.99 -22.10
CA ARG A 409 4.18 -23.68 -22.70
C ARG A 409 3.16 -22.71 -23.32
N PHE A 410 2.27 -23.25 -24.16
CA PHE A 410 1.16 -22.56 -24.84
C PHE A 410 -0.19 -23.08 -24.33
N GLY A 411 -0.57 -22.73 -23.09
CA GLY A 411 -1.84 -23.13 -22.48
C GLY A 411 -2.10 -24.64 -22.42
N VAL A 412 -3.37 -25.02 -22.21
CA VAL A 412 -3.84 -26.42 -22.26
C VAL A 412 -3.99 -26.90 -23.70
N GLN A 413 -4.33 -25.98 -24.60
CA GLN A 413 -4.43 -26.23 -26.05
C GLN A 413 -3.20 -25.63 -26.73
N THR A 414 -2.33 -26.50 -27.24
CA THR A 414 -1.04 -26.09 -27.79
C THR A 414 -1.15 -25.31 -29.09
N GLU A 415 -2.07 -25.69 -29.98
CA GLU A 415 -2.28 -25.00 -31.26
C GLU A 415 -3.52 -24.08 -31.23
N PRO A 416 -3.48 -22.89 -31.86
CA PRO A 416 -4.64 -22.00 -31.94
C PRO A 416 -5.88 -22.69 -32.52
N VAL A 417 -7.07 -22.29 -32.06
CA VAL A 417 -8.33 -22.76 -32.63
C VAL A 417 -8.41 -22.31 -34.09
N GLN A 418 -8.28 -23.25 -35.03
CA GLN A 418 -8.44 -22.96 -36.45
C GLN A 418 -9.91 -22.63 -36.73
N GLN A 419 -10.15 -21.51 -37.41
CA GLN A 419 -11.49 -21.22 -37.94
C GLN A 419 -11.82 -22.28 -39.00
N ARG A 420 -13.00 -22.92 -38.89
CA ARG A 420 -13.51 -23.78 -39.95
C ARG A 420 -13.74 -22.91 -41.19
N ALA A 421 -13.14 -23.31 -42.31
CA ALA A 421 -13.31 -22.70 -43.62
C ALA A 421 -14.76 -22.79 -44.11
#